data_AF-A0A949CKA3-F1
#
_entry.id   AF-A0A949CKA3-F1
#
_cell.length_a   1.000
_cell.length_b   1.000
_cell.length_c   1.000
_cell.angle_alpha   90.00
_cell.angle_beta   90.00
_cell.angle_gamma   90.00
#
_symmetry.space_group_name_H-M   'P 1'
#
loop_
_entity.id
_entity.type
_entity.pdbx_description
1 polymer ?
#
loop_
_entity_poly.entity_id
_entity_poly.type
_entity_poly.pdbx_seq_one_letter_code
_entity_poly.pdbx_strand_id
1 'polypeptide(L)'
;STVISSEAALSKAEIARQEYLEGTYLTERKAILSEISVAQQNLRKAELSLQSAERLAAKGTLKPLQIEAEEFAVQNAQSTLESAEGRLRVLDELTKAKMLVELNSGIATAKAKLDSDRSTLGEEKEKLEEIQNQIRSCEVKAPADGQVVYANKFGSRGGSDFVVEPGALVREQQTIFLLPDPSRMQVKAKVNESRITLIREGMPVKISLNAVENELLGRVTKVNKYAEPGNWFGSNVKEYAVFIQIFEPPETIRTGMTAEVRIFVEQIPDATQIPVLAVHEVKRHHFVLVRKGDEWETREIKIGAANEKFVTSDVGVTAGEEVVLNPRNHLNKMKIPEIQEVDNRNELAKIAAQPLPKPQGGGERPKGSGGGSPNIDAIVTAIMGRVDTNTDGKISKEEAAADDNMKNRFDDSDLNKDGSIDKAELTAGMRKMMSSGMGRPGGGGPGGGGPGAGGPGAGGPPGARGGQ
;
A
#
# COMPACT_ATOMS: atom_id res chain seq x y z
N SER A 1 13.37 38.98 -5.18
CA SER A 1 13.18 37.66 -4.54
C SER A 1 14.50 37.21 -3.93
N THR A 2 14.47 36.43 -2.85
CA THR A 2 15.66 35.94 -2.13
C THR A 2 16.61 35.15 -3.02
N VAL A 3 16.08 34.33 -3.93
CA VAL A 3 16.90 33.61 -4.92
C VAL A 3 17.68 34.57 -5.82
N ILE A 4 17.05 35.63 -6.35
CA ILE A 4 17.73 36.61 -7.21
C ILE A 4 18.85 37.33 -6.43
N SER A 5 18.65 37.67 -5.16
CA SER A 5 19.71 38.27 -4.35
C SER A 5 20.87 37.31 -4.09
N SER A 6 20.60 36.02 -3.92
CA SER A 6 21.62 34.99 -3.71
C SER A 6 22.38 34.66 -5.00
N GLU A 7 21.72 34.69 -6.16
CA GLU A 7 22.36 34.59 -7.48
C GLU A 7 23.31 35.77 -7.72
N ALA A 8 22.85 36.99 -7.41
CA ALA A 8 23.69 38.18 -7.50
C ALA A 8 24.91 38.10 -6.56
N ALA A 9 24.75 37.56 -5.35
CA ALA A 9 25.84 37.37 -4.40
C ALA A 9 26.88 36.35 -4.89
N LEU A 10 26.44 35.22 -5.47
CA LEU A 10 27.32 34.25 -6.11
C LEU A 10 28.11 34.87 -7.27
N SER A 11 27.42 35.56 -8.17
CA SER A 11 28.05 36.24 -9.31
C SER A 11 29.08 37.27 -8.84
N LYS A 12 28.78 38.05 -7.81
CA LYS A 12 29.73 39.00 -7.22
C LYS A 12 31.00 38.31 -6.68
N ALA A 13 30.85 37.16 -6.02
CA ALA A 13 31.98 36.39 -5.51
C ALA A 13 32.85 35.79 -6.64
N GLU A 14 32.22 35.32 -7.71
CA GLU A 14 32.91 34.83 -8.91
C GLU A 14 33.69 35.95 -9.62
N ILE A 15 33.07 37.12 -9.78
CA ILE A 15 33.70 38.32 -10.36
C ILE A 15 34.90 38.74 -9.51
N ALA A 16 34.79 38.75 -8.17
CA ALA A 16 35.91 39.11 -7.29
C ALA A 16 37.11 38.17 -7.47
N ARG A 17 36.87 36.86 -7.69
CA ARG A 17 37.93 35.91 -8.01
C ARG A 17 38.59 36.19 -9.35
N GLN A 18 37.79 36.52 -10.35
CA GLN A 18 38.29 36.85 -11.69
C GLN A 18 39.10 38.16 -11.67
N GLU A 19 38.58 39.20 -11.00
CA GLU A 19 39.26 40.48 -10.82
C GLU A 19 40.62 40.31 -10.10
N TYR A 20 40.69 39.43 -9.10
CA TYR A 20 41.96 39.10 -8.45
C TYR A 20 42.96 38.45 -9.43
N LEU A 21 42.51 37.40 -10.14
CA LEU A 21 43.37 36.61 -11.01
C LEU A 21 43.84 37.36 -12.27
N GLU A 22 42.95 38.13 -12.89
CA GLU A 22 43.20 38.81 -14.17
C GLU A 22 43.63 40.27 -13.99
N GLY A 23 43.30 40.87 -12.84
CA GLY A 23 43.65 42.24 -12.50
C GLY A 23 44.82 42.30 -11.53
N THR A 24 44.50 42.30 -10.24
CA THR A 24 45.44 42.72 -9.18
C THR A 24 46.68 41.83 -9.13
N TYR A 25 46.53 40.51 -9.14
CA TYR A 25 47.66 39.57 -9.11
C TYR A 25 48.60 39.75 -10.32
N LEU A 26 48.05 39.90 -11.54
CA LEU A 26 48.88 40.09 -12.73
C LEU A 26 49.60 41.44 -12.71
N THR A 27 48.95 42.49 -12.22
CA THR A 27 49.59 43.81 -12.08
C THR A 27 50.71 43.81 -11.06
N GLU A 28 50.50 43.24 -9.87
CA GLU A 28 51.53 43.12 -8.83
C GLU A 28 52.69 42.26 -9.30
N ARG A 29 52.39 41.11 -9.92
CA ARG A 29 53.41 40.21 -10.46
C ARG A 29 54.27 40.89 -11.54
N LYS A 30 53.65 41.65 -12.45
CA LYS A 30 54.39 42.44 -13.46
C LYS A 30 55.28 43.51 -12.83
N ALA A 31 54.81 44.18 -11.78
CA ALA A 31 55.61 45.18 -11.07
C ALA A 31 56.87 44.55 -10.44
N ILE A 32 56.72 43.42 -9.73
CA ILE A 32 57.86 42.71 -9.14
C ILE A 32 58.83 42.20 -10.22
N LEU A 33 58.32 41.66 -11.33
CA LEU A 33 59.17 41.22 -12.45
C LEU A 33 59.97 42.38 -13.05
N SER A 34 59.37 43.57 -13.15
CA SER A 34 60.09 44.78 -13.58
C SER A 34 61.18 45.16 -12.58
N GLU A 35 60.91 45.09 -11.28
CA GLU A 35 61.91 45.34 -10.23
C GLU A 35 63.07 44.34 -10.30
N ILE A 36 62.79 43.05 -10.48
CA ILE A 36 63.79 41.99 -10.69
C ILE A 36 64.64 42.32 -11.91
N SER A 37 64.03 42.70 -13.03
CA SER A 37 64.76 43.07 -14.24
C SER A 37 65.73 44.23 -13.98
N VAL A 38 65.32 45.27 -13.24
CA VAL A 38 66.19 46.40 -12.89
C VAL A 38 67.31 45.95 -11.95
N ALA A 39 67.00 45.15 -10.92
CA ALA A 39 67.98 44.61 -9.99
C ALA A 39 69.03 43.73 -10.69
N GLN A 40 68.62 42.90 -11.66
CA GLN A 40 69.51 42.10 -12.51
C GLN A 40 70.45 42.98 -13.34
N GLN A 41 69.94 44.06 -13.94
CA GLN A 41 70.81 45.00 -14.69
C GLN A 41 71.82 45.69 -13.76
N ASN A 42 71.40 46.07 -12.55
CA ASN A 42 72.28 46.70 -11.57
C ASN A 42 73.37 45.73 -11.07
N LEU A 43 73.02 44.47 -10.79
CA LEU A 43 73.98 43.43 -10.45
C LEU A 43 75.00 43.24 -11.57
N ARG A 44 74.52 43.09 -12.80
CA ARG A 44 75.41 42.94 -13.97
C ARG A 44 76.35 44.13 -14.15
N LYS A 45 75.86 45.34 -13.90
CA LYS A 45 76.69 46.56 -13.95
C LYS A 45 77.76 46.55 -12.84
N ALA A 46 77.40 46.18 -11.61
CA ALA A 46 78.33 46.09 -10.49
C ALA A 46 79.40 45.01 -10.74
N GLU A 47 79.03 43.84 -11.27
CA GLU A 47 79.97 42.77 -11.64
C GLU A 47 80.97 43.22 -12.70
N LEU A 48 80.51 43.94 -13.74
CA LEU A 48 81.37 44.50 -14.77
C LEU A 48 82.33 45.57 -14.22
N SER A 49 81.86 46.41 -13.29
CA SER A 49 82.70 47.39 -12.59
C SER A 49 83.77 46.71 -11.74
N LEU A 50 83.40 45.69 -10.96
CA LEU A 50 84.34 44.90 -10.16
C LEU A 50 85.40 44.24 -11.07
N GLN A 51 84.97 43.58 -12.15
CA GLN A 51 85.90 42.97 -13.10
C GLN A 51 86.86 43.99 -13.74
N SER A 52 86.38 45.20 -14.02
CA SER A 52 87.22 46.30 -14.50
C SER A 52 88.20 46.77 -13.42
N ALA A 53 87.76 46.90 -12.17
CA ALA A 53 88.60 47.27 -11.04
C ALA A 53 89.70 46.23 -10.78
N GLU A 54 89.38 44.93 -10.80
CA GLU A 54 90.37 43.85 -10.69
C GLU A 54 91.44 43.92 -11.79
N ARG A 55 91.04 44.16 -13.04
CA ARG A 55 91.98 44.30 -14.17
C ARG A 55 92.91 45.51 -14.04
N LEU A 56 92.42 46.62 -13.49
CA LEU A 56 93.20 47.83 -13.27
C LEU A 56 94.11 47.70 -12.04
N ALA A 57 93.68 46.97 -11.01
CA ALA A 57 94.52 46.62 -9.87
C ALA A 57 95.69 45.71 -10.29
N ALA A 58 95.46 44.75 -11.19
CA ALA A 58 96.52 43.91 -11.75
C ALA A 58 97.58 44.70 -12.55
N LYS A 59 97.23 45.89 -13.06
CA LYS A 59 98.16 46.83 -13.71
C LYS A 59 98.84 47.80 -12.73
N GLY A 60 98.63 47.64 -11.42
CA GLY A 60 99.25 48.42 -10.35
C GLY A 60 98.64 49.80 -10.11
N THR A 61 97.48 50.10 -10.70
CA THR A 61 96.92 51.47 -10.73
C THR A 61 95.86 51.75 -9.65
N LEU A 62 95.29 50.71 -9.01
CA LEU A 62 94.22 50.86 -8.02
C LEU A 62 94.68 50.43 -6.62
N LYS A 63 94.08 51.04 -5.59
CA LYS A 63 94.32 50.70 -4.18
C LYS A 63 93.38 49.56 -3.75
N PRO A 64 93.80 48.67 -2.82
CA PRO A 64 92.97 47.56 -2.33
C PRO A 64 91.57 47.99 -1.84
N LEU A 65 91.49 49.14 -1.16
CA LEU A 65 90.24 49.71 -0.64
C LEU A 65 89.18 49.98 -1.74
N GLN A 66 89.61 50.25 -2.97
CA GLN A 66 88.68 50.49 -4.08
C GLN A 66 88.07 49.20 -4.64
N ILE A 67 88.77 48.07 -4.54
CA ILE A 67 88.24 46.75 -4.94
C ILE A 67 87.19 46.29 -3.93
N GLU A 68 87.50 46.42 -2.64
CA GLU A 68 86.60 46.05 -1.54
C GLU A 68 85.27 46.85 -1.61
N ALA A 69 85.32 48.11 -2.04
CA ALA A 69 84.12 48.91 -2.28
C ALA A 69 83.25 48.38 -3.43
N GLU A 70 83.86 47.90 -4.52
CA GLU A 70 83.14 47.30 -5.67
C GLU A 70 82.61 45.90 -5.32
N GLU A 71 83.33 45.11 -4.53
CA GLU A 71 82.85 43.83 -4.00
C GLU A 71 81.58 44.04 -3.14
N PHE A 72 81.61 45.03 -2.26
CA PHE A 72 80.44 45.41 -1.46
C PHE A 72 79.28 45.91 -2.33
N ALA A 73 79.56 46.59 -3.45
CA ALA A 73 78.54 47.03 -4.40
C ALA A 73 77.87 45.82 -5.10
N VAL A 74 78.65 44.81 -5.50
CA VAL A 74 78.11 43.55 -6.06
C VAL A 74 77.25 42.84 -5.03
N GLN A 75 77.74 42.69 -3.79
CA GLN A 75 77.01 42.02 -2.72
C GLN A 75 75.67 42.72 -2.42
N ASN A 76 75.66 44.05 -2.35
CA ASN A 76 74.43 44.82 -2.17
C ASN A 76 73.45 44.66 -3.34
N ALA A 77 73.95 44.69 -4.59
CA ALA A 77 73.10 44.49 -5.76
C ALA A 77 72.51 43.07 -5.80
N GLN A 78 73.29 42.07 -5.37
CA GLN A 78 72.85 40.69 -5.26
C GLN A 78 71.78 40.51 -4.18
N SER A 79 71.97 41.08 -2.98
CA SER A 79 70.95 41.06 -1.93
C SER A 79 69.66 41.77 -2.36
N THR A 80 69.77 42.83 -3.16
CA THR A 80 68.60 43.54 -3.71
C THR A 80 67.83 42.66 -4.69
N LEU A 81 68.54 41.95 -5.58
CA LEU A 81 67.94 41.00 -6.50
C LEU A 81 67.26 39.85 -5.74
N GLU A 82 67.95 39.24 -4.79
CA GLU A 82 67.44 38.13 -3.98
C GLU A 82 66.19 38.55 -3.19
N SER A 83 66.15 39.79 -2.67
CA SER A 83 64.97 40.36 -2.03
C SER A 83 63.78 40.50 -3.00
N ALA A 84 64.01 40.95 -4.23
CA ALA A 84 62.97 41.06 -5.25
C ALA A 84 62.45 39.68 -5.70
N GLU A 85 63.33 38.70 -5.90
CA GLU A 85 62.97 37.32 -6.22
C GLU A 85 62.21 36.64 -5.07
N GLY A 86 62.63 36.89 -3.82
CA GLY A 86 61.92 36.42 -2.63
C GLY A 86 60.50 36.97 -2.55
N ARG A 87 60.30 38.26 -2.86
CA ARG A 87 58.95 38.86 -2.93
C ARG A 87 58.09 38.22 -4.01
N LEU A 88 58.65 37.92 -5.19
CA LEU A 88 57.93 37.22 -6.25
C LEU A 88 57.50 35.82 -5.80
N ARG A 89 58.40 35.07 -5.14
CA ARG A 89 58.09 33.74 -4.62
C ARG A 89 56.95 33.77 -3.60
N VAL A 90 57.00 34.69 -2.64
CA VAL A 90 55.92 34.86 -1.64
C VAL A 90 54.59 35.19 -2.32
N LEU A 91 54.59 36.08 -3.33
CA LEU A 91 53.39 36.41 -4.09
C LEU A 91 52.81 35.18 -4.82
N ASP A 92 53.64 34.47 -5.57
CA ASP A 92 53.22 33.36 -6.45
C ASP A 92 52.83 32.10 -5.65
N GLU A 93 53.59 31.74 -4.61
CA GLU A 93 53.40 30.50 -3.86
C GLU A 93 52.45 30.65 -2.66
N LEU A 94 52.51 31.77 -1.93
CA LEU A 94 51.79 31.93 -0.66
C LEU A 94 50.58 32.85 -0.81
N THR A 95 50.79 34.10 -1.24
CA THR A 95 49.74 35.12 -1.28
C THR A 95 48.62 34.72 -2.25
N LYS A 96 48.98 34.25 -3.45
CA LYS A 96 48.03 33.75 -4.44
C LYS A 96 47.23 32.57 -3.93
N ALA A 97 47.90 31.57 -3.37
CA ALA A 97 47.24 30.37 -2.87
C ALA A 97 46.25 30.70 -1.73
N LYS A 98 46.69 31.53 -0.77
CA LYS A 98 45.83 31.98 0.34
C LYS A 98 44.60 32.73 -0.16
N MET A 99 44.78 33.69 -1.06
CA MET A 99 43.68 34.51 -1.58
C MET A 99 42.69 33.67 -2.40
N LEU A 100 43.18 32.71 -3.18
CA LEU A 100 42.33 31.80 -3.93
C LEU A 100 41.49 30.90 -3.03
N VAL A 101 42.05 30.40 -1.93
CA VAL A 101 41.29 29.60 -0.95
C VAL A 101 40.19 30.45 -0.33
N GLU A 102 40.48 31.69 0.06
CA GLU A 102 39.50 32.63 0.63
C GLU A 102 38.37 32.93 -0.37
N LEU A 103 38.69 33.31 -1.60
CA LEU A 103 37.70 33.63 -2.64
C LEU A 103 36.87 32.39 -3.03
N ASN A 104 37.49 31.22 -3.16
CA ASN A 104 36.77 29.97 -3.42
C ASN A 104 35.86 29.58 -2.25
N SER A 105 36.28 29.82 -1.00
CA SER A 105 35.43 29.63 0.17
C SER A 105 34.23 30.59 0.15
N GLY A 106 34.43 31.85 -0.27
CA GLY A 106 33.35 32.81 -0.45
C GLY A 106 32.33 32.36 -1.51
N ILE A 107 32.82 31.87 -2.67
CA ILE A 107 31.99 31.29 -3.73
C ILE A 107 31.22 30.07 -3.22
N ALA A 108 31.88 29.17 -2.48
CA ALA A 108 31.24 27.98 -1.94
C ALA A 108 30.10 28.33 -0.98
N THR A 109 30.31 29.31 -0.08
CA THR A 109 29.27 29.81 0.82
C THR A 109 28.11 30.46 0.07
N ALA A 110 28.39 31.31 -0.93
CA ALA A 110 27.36 31.95 -1.74
C ALA A 110 26.54 30.93 -2.54
N LYS A 111 27.20 29.90 -3.08
CA LYS A 111 26.56 28.79 -3.79
C LYS A 111 25.68 27.96 -2.87
N ALA A 112 26.18 27.59 -1.68
CA ALA A 112 25.39 26.88 -0.68
C ALA A 112 24.15 27.69 -0.27
N LYS A 113 24.27 29.02 -0.16
CA LYS A 113 23.15 29.89 0.13
C LYS A 113 22.12 29.93 -1.01
N LEU A 114 22.57 30.01 -2.26
CA LEU A 114 21.71 29.92 -3.43
C LEU A 114 20.93 28.60 -3.48
N ASP A 115 21.61 27.48 -3.26
CA ASP A 115 20.99 26.15 -3.30
C ASP A 115 19.96 25.98 -2.19
N SER A 116 20.24 26.51 -0.99
CA SER A 116 19.28 26.59 0.12
C SER A 116 18.05 27.41 -0.27
N ASP A 117 18.22 28.62 -0.80
CA ASP A 117 17.10 29.50 -1.14
C ASP A 117 16.27 28.95 -2.31
N ARG A 118 16.90 28.24 -3.27
CA ARG A 118 16.20 27.53 -4.35
C ARG A 118 15.35 26.38 -3.82
N SER A 119 15.87 25.63 -2.84
CA SER A 119 15.12 24.54 -2.21
C SER A 119 13.89 25.08 -1.48
N THR A 120 14.06 26.16 -0.70
CA THR A 120 12.93 26.84 -0.05
C THR A 120 11.91 27.36 -1.06
N LEU A 121 12.36 27.93 -2.19
CA LEU A 121 11.43 28.36 -3.25
C LEU A 121 10.65 27.18 -3.85
N GLY A 122 11.28 26.01 -3.98
CA GLY A 122 10.62 24.77 -4.40
C GLY A 122 9.50 24.37 -3.44
N GLU A 123 9.80 24.28 -2.14
CA GLU A 123 8.82 23.95 -1.10
C GLU A 123 7.64 24.92 -1.06
N GLU A 124 7.89 26.23 -1.18
CA GLU A 124 6.82 27.23 -1.19
C GLU A 124 5.95 27.15 -2.45
N LYS A 125 6.52 26.77 -3.60
CA LYS A 125 5.74 26.52 -4.82
C LYS A 125 4.88 25.27 -4.69
N GLU A 126 5.40 24.19 -4.12
CA GLU A 126 4.63 22.97 -3.86
C GLU A 126 3.45 23.25 -2.92
N LYS A 127 3.69 23.98 -1.82
CA LYS A 127 2.62 24.44 -0.92
C LYS A 127 1.57 25.29 -1.65
N LEU A 128 2.01 26.20 -2.53
CA LEU A 128 1.10 27.01 -3.32
C LEU A 128 0.23 26.16 -4.24
N GLU A 129 0.82 25.18 -4.94
CA GLU A 129 0.08 24.26 -5.80
C GLU A 129 -0.90 23.40 -4.99
N GLU A 130 -0.50 22.91 -3.82
CA GLU A 130 -1.36 22.17 -2.90
C GLU A 130 -2.57 23.02 -2.47
N ILE A 131 -2.35 24.25 -2.01
CA ILE A 131 -3.41 25.17 -1.61
C ILE A 131 -4.31 25.51 -2.81
N GLN A 132 -3.75 25.72 -4.00
CA GLN A 132 -4.53 25.95 -5.21
C GLN A 132 -5.38 24.73 -5.61
N ASN A 133 -4.89 23.52 -5.39
CA ASN A 133 -5.66 22.30 -5.57
C ASN A 133 -6.79 22.22 -4.55
N GLN A 134 -6.53 22.51 -3.27
CA GLN A 134 -7.55 22.55 -2.21
C GLN A 134 -8.65 23.59 -2.51
N ILE A 135 -8.28 24.79 -2.97
CA ILE A 135 -9.25 25.82 -3.38
C ILE A 135 -10.10 25.32 -4.55
N ARG A 136 -9.49 24.67 -5.55
CA ARG A 136 -10.24 24.06 -6.66
C ARG A 136 -11.17 22.95 -6.17
N SER A 137 -10.76 22.16 -5.19
CA SER A 137 -11.58 21.11 -4.58
C SER A 137 -12.76 21.64 -3.75
N CYS A 138 -12.74 22.91 -3.33
CA CYS A 138 -13.90 23.55 -2.69
C CYS A 138 -15.08 23.79 -3.65
N GLU A 139 -14.83 23.78 -4.96
CA GLU A 139 -15.88 23.89 -5.99
C GLU A 139 -16.07 22.54 -6.69
N VAL A 140 -17.09 21.79 -6.27
CA VAL A 140 -17.43 20.51 -6.89
C VAL A 140 -18.37 20.73 -8.07
N LYS A 141 -17.88 20.48 -9.30
CA LYS A 141 -18.69 20.53 -10.53
C LYS A 141 -19.20 19.16 -10.91
N ALA A 142 -20.41 19.11 -11.48
CA ALA A 142 -20.95 17.87 -12.05
C ALA A 142 -20.15 17.47 -13.31
N PRO A 143 -19.69 16.21 -13.44
CA PRO A 143 -18.91 15.78 -14.61
C PRO A 143 -19.75 15.61 -15.88
N ALA A 144 -21.07 15.47 -15.74
CA ALA A 144 -22.01 15.32 -16.84
C ALA A 144 -23.37 15.91 -16.45
N ASP A 145 -24.21 16.19 -17.45
CA ASP A 145 -25.60 16.56 -17.24
C ASP A 145 -26.38 15.37 -16.68
N GLY A 146 -27.27 15.61 -15.73
CA GLY A 146 -28.07 14.56 -15.10
C GLY A 146 -28.79 15.00 -13.83
N GLN A 147 -29.40 14.04 -13.14
CA GLN A 147 -30.09 14.30 -11.88
C GLN A 147 -29.14 14.07 -10.70
N VAL A 148 -28.95 15.10 -9.86
CA VAL A 148 -28.16 14.97 -8.63
C VAL A 148 -29.03 14.41 -7.51
N VAL A 149 -28.60 13.31 -6.92
CA VAL A 149 -29.23 12.69 -5.74
C VAL A 149 -28.30 12.84 -4.55
N TYR A 150 -28.84 13.34 -3.43
CA TYR A 150 -28.09 13.42 -2.17
C TYR A 150 -27.83 12.02 -1.60
N ALA A 151 -26.57 11.74 -1.24
CA ALA A 151 -26.18 10.47 -0.65
C ALA A 151 -26.56 10.43 0.83
N ASN A 152 -27.86 10.43 1.13
CA ASN A 152 -28.35 10.30 2.50
C ASN A 152 -28.16 8.85 2.97
N LYS A 153 -27.07 8.59 3.70
CA LYS A 153 -26.86 7.30 4.36
C LYS A 153 -27.54 7.33 5.73
N PHE A 154 -28.63 6.56 5.86
CA PHE A 154 -29.20 6.24 7.16
C PHE A 154 -28.39 5.08 7.77
N GLY A 155 -27.66 5.35 8.86
CA GLY A 155 -26.97 4.30 9.60
C GLY A 155 -27.97 3.31 10.19
N SER A 156 -27.64 2.02 10.20
CA SER A 156 -28.50 0.92 10.70
C SER A 156 -28.76 0.98 12.22
N ARG A 157 -28.27 2.02 12.91
CA ARG A 157 -28.25 2.17 14.37
C ARG A 157 -28.63 3.59 14.78
N GLY A 158 -29.69 4.17 14.19
CA GLY A 158 -30.35 5.38 14.70
C GLY A 158 -29.53 6.68 14.73
N GLY A 159 -28.28 6.67 14.26
CA GLY A 159 -27.50 7.88 14.00
C GLY A 159 -27.75 8.36 12.57
N SER A 160 -28.23 9.59 12.42
CA SER A 160 -28.21 10.31 11.16
C SER A 160 -26.75 10.55 10.75
N ASP A 161 -26.17 9.71 9.91
CA ASP A 161 -24.71 9.76 9.70
C ASP A 161 -24.25 10.99 8.90
N PHE A 162 -25.08 11.54 8.01
CA PHE A 162 -24.82 12.82 7.35
C PHE A 162 -26.05 13.26 6.53
N VAL A 163 -26.54 14.48 6.73
CA VAL A 163 -27.49 15.15 5.84
C VAL A 163 -26.75 16.32 5.20
N VAL A 164 -26.83 16.42 3.87
CA VAL A 164 -26.16 17.49 3.13
C VAL A 164 -26.96 18.78 3.30
N GLU A 165 -26.48 19.66 4.18
CA GLU A 165 -27.10 20.96 4.46
C GLU A 165 -26.04 22.08 4.48
N PRO A 166 -26.41 23.34 4.20
CA PRO A 166 -25.49 24.46 4.33
C PRO A 166 -24.84 24.50 5.72
N GLY A 167 -23.51 24.50 5.77
CA GLY A 167 -22.74 24.48 7.02
C GLY A 167 -22.41 23.09 7.57
N ALA A 168 -22.86 22.02 6.93
CA ALA A 168 -22.51 20.66 7.32
C ALA A 168 -21.01 20.37 7.08
N LEU A 169 -20.36 19.69 8.03
CA LEU A 169 -18.96 19.31 7.92
C LEU A 169 -18.80 18.13 6.95
N VAL A 170 -18.03 18.33 5.88
CA VAL A 170 -17.69 17.30 4.89
C VAL A 170 -16.24 16.88 5.08
N ARG A 171 -15.95 15.58 4.98
CA ARG A 171 -14.59 15.03 4.97
C ARG A 171 -14.15 14.65 3.57
N GLU A 172 -12.84 14.53 3.38
CA GLU A 172 -12.27 14.01 2.14
C GLU A 172 -12.80 12.60 1.84
N GLN A 173 -13.02 12.30 0.55
CA GLN A 173 -13.57 11.03 0.05
C GLN A 173 -14.98 10.66 0.56
N GLN A 174 -15.67 11.55 1.26
CA GLN A 174 -17.05 11.35 1.66
C GLN A 174 -17.98 11.47 0.44
N THR A 175 -18.86 10.48 0.22
CA THR A 175 -19.88 10.56 -0.82
C THR A 175 -20.97 11.55 -0.40
N ILE A 176 -21.06 12.68 -1.10
CA ILE A 176 -22.07 13.74 -0.84
C ILE A 176 -23.21 13.64 -1.87
N PHE A 177 -22.84 13.45 -3.13
CA PHE A 177 -23.75 13.44 -4.27
C PHE A 177 -23.57 12.15 -5.08
N LEU A 178 -24.67 11.68 -5.66
CA LEU A 178 -24.72 10.60 -6.63
C LEU A 178 -25.31 11.17 -7.92
N LEU A 179 -24.66 10.89 -9.06
CA LEU A 179 -25.13 11.27 -10.37
C LEU A 179 -25.46 9.99 -11.17
N PRO A 180 -26.66 9.42 -10.99
CA PRO A 180 -27.09 8.23 -11.73
C PRO A 180 -27.23 8.53 -13.24
N ASP A 181 -26.71 7.63 -14.07
CA ASP A 181 -26.91 7.64 -15.52
C ASP A 181 -28.16 6.81 -15.87
N PRO A 182 -29.26 7.43 -16.33
CA PRO A 182 -30.51 6.72 -16.65
C PRO A 182 -30.38 5.82 -17.88
N SER A 183 -29.34 6.01 -18.70
CA SER A 183 -29.13 5.22 -19.93
C SER A 183 -28.60 3.82 -19.64
N ARG A 184 -27.98 3.62 -18.46
CA ARG A 184 -27.30 2.38 -18.08
C ARG A 184 -27.90 1.76 -16.81
N MET A 185 -29.21 1.53 -16.87
CA MET A 185 -29.95 0.90 -15.77
C MET A 185 -29.64 -0.60 -15.67
N GLN A 186 -29.49 -1.05 -14.42
CA GLN A 186 -29.24 -2.45 -14.09
C GLN A 186 -30.05 -2.87 -12.88
N VAL A 187 -30.41 -4.16 -12.83
CA VAL A 187 -31.07 -4.79 -11.68
C VAL A 187 -30.05 -5.61 -10.92
N LYS A 188 -29.92 -5.38 -9.61
CA LYS A 188 -29.20 -6.26 -8.68
C LYS A 188 -30.20 -7.25 -8.08
N ALA A 189 -30.28 -8.44 -8.64
CA ALA A 189 -31.12 -9.53 -8.12
C ALA A 189 -30.33 -10.36 -7.11
N LYS A 190 -30.99 -10.84 -6.06
CA LYS A 190 -30.42 -11.79 -5.11
C LYS A 190 -30.96 -13.17 -5.40
N VAL A 191 -30.07 -14.15 -5.59
CA VAL A 191 -30.44 -15.52 -5.93
C VAL A 191 -29.91 -16.49 -4.89
N ASN A 192 -30.75 -17.44 -4.48
CA ASN A 192 -30.41 -18.50 -3.53
C ASN A 192 -29.29 -19.42 -4.07
N GLU A 193 -28.35 -19.85 -3.20
CA GLU A 193 -27.26 -20.78 -3.51
C GLU A 193 -27.71 -22.07 -4.24
N SER A 194 -28.91 -22.59 -3.95
CA SER A 194 -29.44 -23.78 -4.62
C SER A 194 -29.70 -23.59 -6.12
N ARG A 195 -29.91 -22.35 -6.58
CA ARG A 195 -30.28 -22.02 -7.96
C ARG A 195 -29.18 -21.24 -8.71
N ILE A 196 -28.17 -20.73 -8.02
CA ILE A 196 -27.10 -19.92 -8.65
C ILE A 196 -26.27 -20.71 -9.66
N THR A 197 -26.11 -22.02 -9.44
CA THR A 197 -25.36 -22.92 -10.33
C THR A 197 -25.97 -23.05 -11.72
N LEU A 198 -27.27 -22.78 -11.83
CA LEU A 198 -28.03 -22.80 -13.08
C LEU A 198 -27.86 -21.51 -13.89
N ILE A 199 -27.39 -20.41 -13.29
CA ILE A 199 -27.32 -19.10 -13.94
C ILE A 199 -25.91 -18.85 -14.46
N ARG A 200 -25.82 -18.36 -15.70
CA ARG A 200 -24.57 -17.96 -16.36
C ARG A 200 -24.70 -16.56 -16.95
N GLU A 201 -23.55 -15.93 -17.15
CA GLU A 201 -23.46 -14.65 -17.84
C GLU A 201 -23.96 -14.80 -19.29
N GLY A 202 -24.70 -13.81 -19.78
CA GLY A 202 -25.30 -13.79 -21.11
C GLY A 202 -26.71 -14.40 -21.23
N MET A 203 -27.25 -15.03 -20.18
CA MET A 203 -28.60 -15.58 -20.23
C MET A 203 -29.66 -14.50 -20.45
N PRO A 204 -30.69 -14.76 -21.28
CA PRO A 204 -31.78 -13.83 -21.53
C PRO A 204 -32.70 -13.75 -20.30
N VAL A 205 -33.18 -12.54 -20.04
CA VAL A 205 -33.95 -12.22 -18.84
C VAL A 205 -35.16 -11.37 -19.23
N LYS A 206 -36.30 -11.67 -18.62
CA LYS A 206 -37.46 -10.78 -18.59
C LYS A 206 -37.55 -10.09 -17.24
N ILE A 207 -37.77 -8.79 -17.26
CA ILE A 207 -37.81 -7.93 -16.09
C ILE A 207 -39.19 -7.31 -16.04
N SER A 208 -39.91 -7.54 -14.95
CA SER A 208 -41.20 -6.91 -14.67
C SER A 208 -41.02 -5.90 -13.55
N LEU A 209 -41.52 -4.68 -13.76
CA LEU A 209 -41.47 -3.60 -12.78
C LEU A 209 -42.90 -3.28 -12.38
N ASN A 210 -43.19 -3.17 -11.07
CA ASN A 210 -44.54 -2.82 -10.60
C ASN A 210 -45.05 -1.47 -11.15
N ALA A 211 -44.14 -0.61 -11.62
CA ALA A 211 -44.43 0.72 -12.13
C ALA A 211 -44.59 0.78 -13.66
N VAL A 212 -44.39 -0.32 -14.39
CA VAL A 212 -44.43 -0.35 -15.87
C VAL A 212 -45.32 -1.52 -16.29
N GLU A 213 -46.30 -1.27 -17.16
CA GLU A 213 -47.24 -2.31 -17.62
C GLU A 213 -46.57 -3.35 -18.53
N ASN A 214 -45.46 -2.99 -19.20
CA ASN A 214 -44.74 -3.85 -20.14
C ASN A 214 -43.53 -4.56 -19.51
N GLU A 215 -43.34 -5.83 -19.86
CA GLU A 215 -42.12 -6.58 -19.54
C GLU A 215 -40.92 -6.03 -20.34
N LEU A 216 -39.82 -5.77 -19.65
CA LEU A 216 -38.56 -5.34 -20.26
C LEU A 216 -37.69 -6.56 -20.53
N LEU A 217 -36.89 -6.46 -21.60
CA LEU A 217 -35.91 -7.48 -21.95
C LEU A 217 -34.54 -7.07 -21.42
N GLY A 218 -33.76 -8.07 -21.04
CA GLY A 218 -32.42 -7.86 -20.53
C GLY A 218 -31.56 -9.10 -20.63
N ARG A 219 -30.33 -8.97 -20.13
CA ARG A 219 -29.38 -10.08 -20.05
C ARG A 219 -28.61 -10.06 -18.74
N VAL A 220 -28.20 -11.22 -18.27
CA VAL A 220 -27.28 -11.34 -17.13
C VAL A 220 -25.91 -10.83 -17.56
N THR A 221 -25.39 -9.79 -16.90
CA THR A 221 -24.05 -9.25 -17.17
C THR A 221 -22.99 -9.84 -16.27
N LYS A 222 -23.34 -10.10 -15.00
CA LYS A 222 -22.38 -10.59 -14.02
C LYS A 222 -23.06 -11.41 -12.94
N VAL A 223 -22.44 -12.54 -12.61
CA VAL A 223 -22.82 -13.37 -11.47
C VAL A 223 -21.71 -13.28 -10.43
N ASN A 224 -22.02 -12.78 -9.23
CA ASN A 224 -21.01 -12.74 -8.17
C ASN A 224 -20.62 -14.16 -7.76
N LYS A 225 -19.32 -14.39 -7.63
CA LYS A 225 -18.76 -15.68 -7.16
C LYS A 225 -18.85 -15.86 -5.65
N TYR A 226 -19.07 -14.76 -4.93
CA TYR A 226 -19.16 -14.73 -3.48
C TYR A 226 -20.59 -14.42 -3.08
N ALA A 227 -21.05 -15.07 -2.00
CA ALA A 227 -22.33 -14.76 -1.40
C ALA A 227 -22.31 -13.33 -0.84
N GLU A 228 -23.43 -12.64 -0.94
CA GLU A 228 -23.64 -11.36 -0.27
C GLU A 228 -23.63 -11.58 1.25
N PRO A 229 -23.04 -10.67 2.03
CA PRO A 229 -23.05 -10.77 3.47
C PRO A 229 -24.51 -10.79 3.96
N GLY A 230 -24.89 -11.87 4.65
CA GLY A 230 -26.23 -12.03 5.20
C GLY A 230 -26.49 -11.08 6.37
N ASN A 231 -27.75 -10.74 6.59
CA ASN A 231 -28.16 -10.02 7.79
C ASN A 231 -27.91 -10.89 9.04
N TRP A 232 -27.35 -10.31 10.10
CA TRP A 232 -27.15 -10.98 11.40
C TRP A 232 -28.45 -11.57 12.00
N PHE A 233 -29.61 -11.02 11.59
CA PHE A 233 -30.94 -11.44 12.04
C PHE A 233 -31.73 -12.23 10.97
N GLY A 234 -31.13 -12.53 9.82
CA GLY A 234 -31.76 -13.24 8.71
C GLY A 234 -31.48 -14.74 8.72
N SER A 235 -32.34 -15.50 8.03
CA SER A 235 -32.16 -16.94 7.78
C SER A 235 -30.79 -17.23 7.17
N ASN A 236 -30.13 -18.34 7.55
CA ASN A 236 -28.79 -18.76 7.12
C ASN A 236 -28.66 -19.13 5.62
N VAL A 237 -29.57 -18.63 4.78
CA VAL A 237 -29.59 -18.88 3.34
C VAL A 237 -28.59 -17.95 2.67
N LYS A 238 -27.57 -18.52 2.04
CA LYS A 238 -26.61 -17.75 1.25
C LYS A 238 -27.27 -17.28 -0.03
N GLU A 239 -27.24 -15.98 -0.24
CA GLU A 239 -27.70 -15.33 -1.47
C GLU A 239 -26.51 -14.81 -2.25
N TYR A 240 -26.57 -14.94 -3.57
CA TYR A 240 -25.57 -14.44 -4.50
C TYR A 240 -26.18 -13.30 -5.31
N ALA A 241 -25.44 -12.20 -5.48
CA ALA A 241 -25.90 -11.10 -6.31
C ALA A 241 -25.65 -11.39 -7.79
N VAL A 242 -26.71 -11.22 -8.58
CA VAL A 242 -26.69 -11.30 -10.04
C VAL A 242 -27.04 -9.92 -10.58
N PHE A 243 -26.17 -9.37 -11.43
CA PHE A 243 -26.40 -8.11 -12.11
C PHE A 243 -26.97 -8.37 -13.50
N ILE A 244 -28.06 -7.67 -13.82
CA ILE A 244 -28.80 -7.81 -15.06
C ILE A 244 -28.90 -6.44 -15.70
N GLN A 245 -28.48 -6.35 -16.96
CA GLN A 245 -28.65 -5.15 -17.78
C GLN A 245 -30.05 -5.12 -18.37
N ILE A 246 -30.69 -3.95 -18.29
CA ILE A 246 -31.97 -3.68 -18.96
C ILE A 246 -31.66 -3.12 -20.35
N PHE A 247 -32.31 -3.66 -21.39
CA PHE A 247 -32.28 -3.06 -22.72
C PHE A 247 -33.34 -1.97 -22.83
N GLU A 248 -32.97 -0.83 -23.40
CA GLU A 248 -33.86 0.32 -23.64
C GLU A 248 -34.73 0.67 -22.42
N PRO A 249 -34.12 1.06 -21.29
CA PRO A 249 -34.89 1.42 -20.10
C PRO A 249 -35.76 2.66 -20.39
N PRO A 250 -37.09 2.60 -20.19
CA PRO A 250 -37.94 3.78 -20.31
C PRO A 250 -37.59 4.84 -19.24
N GLU A 251 -37.78 6.11 -19.59
CA GLU A 251 -37.49 7.27 -18.70
C GLU A 251 -38.31 7.28 -17.40
N THR A 252 -39.36 6.48 -17.32
CA THR A 252 -40.22 6.36 -16.13
C THR A 252 -39.56 5.56 -14.99
N ILE A 253 -38.49 4.80 -15.27
CA ILE A 253 -37.80 3.99 -14.27
C ILE A 253 -36.90 4.86 -13.41
N ARG A 254 -37.01 4.70 -12.08
CA ARG A 254 -36.14 5.38 -11.12
C ARG A 254 -35.23 4.39 -10.41
N THR A 255 -34.06 4.86 -10.00
CA THR A 255 -33.14 4.08 -9.15
C THR A 255 -33.81 3.72 -7.82
N GLY A 256 -33.64 2.48 -7.37
CA GLY A 256 -34.21 2.00 -6.11
C GLY A 256 -35.60 1.36 -6.21
N MET A 257 -36.18 1.25 -7.42
CA MET A 257 -37.40 0.49 -7.65
C MET A 257 -37.18 -1.03 -7.45
N THR A 258 -38.22 -1.72 -7.00
CA THR A 258 -38.25 -3.20 -6.94
C THR A 258 -38.60 -3.77 -8.32
N ALA A 259 -37.86 -4.80 -8.74
CA ALA A 259 -38.07 -5.51 -9.99
C ALA A 259 -38.24 -7.01 -9.74
N GLU A 260 -39.18 -7.64 -10.42
CA GLU A 260 -39.27 -9.09 -10.54
C GLU A 260 -38.48 -9.51 -11.79
N VAL A 261 -37.64 -10.54 -11.63
CA VAL A 261 -36.72 -11.00 -12.68
C VAL A 261 -36.99 -12.46 -12.99
N ARG A 262 -37.24 -12.77 -14.25
CA ARG A 262 -37.35 -14.14 -14.77
C ARG A 262 -36.18 -14.43 -15.70
N ILE A 263 -35.23 -15.23 -15.22
CA ILE A 263 -34.05 -15.66 -15.98
C ILE A 263 -34.38 -16.97 -16.69
N PHE A 264 -34.19 -17.01 -18.00
CA PHE A 264 -34.39 -18.22 -18.79
C PHE A 264 -33.11 -19.05 -18.76
N VAL A 265 -33.11 -20.10 -17.95
CA VAL A 265 -31.96 -20.99 -17.73
C VAL A 265 -31.76 -21.95 -18.90
N GLU A 266 -32.83 -22.61 -19.32
CA GLU A 266 -32.80 -23.67 -20.31
C GLU A 266 -34.13 -23.71 -21.07
N GLN A 267 -34.05 -23.82 -22.39
CA GLN A 267 -35.19 -24.00 -23.27
C GLN A 267 -34.89 -25.17 -24.20
N ILE A 268 -35.61 -26.27 -24.00
CA ILE A 268 -35.46 -27.48 -24.81
C ILE A 268 -36.63 -27.50 -25.81
N PRO A 269 -36.38 -27.31 -27.12
CA PRO A 269 -37.42 -27.46 -28.14
C PRO A 269 -37.87 -28.93 -28.22
N ASP A 270 -39.17 -29.16 -28.38
CA ASP A 270 -39.78 -30.48 -28.59
C ASP A 270 -39.47 -31.54 -27.51
N ALA A 271 -39.40 -31.13 -26.24
CA ALA A 271 -39.14 -32.05 -25.11
C ALA A 271 -40.38 -32.83 -24.67
N THR A 272 -40.21 -34.14 -24.41
CA THR A 272 -41.26 -34.96 -23.79
C THR A 272 -41.38 -34.62 -22.31
N GLN A 273 -42.51 -34.03 -21.92
CA GLN A 273 -42.78 -33.62 -20.54
C GLN A 273 -43.63 -34.67 -19.81
N ILE A 274 -43.13 -35.08 -18.65
CA ILE A 274 -43.81 -36.02 -17.75
C ILE A 274 -44.18 -35.24 -16.48
N PRO A 275 -45.44 -35.26 -16.02
CA PRO A 275 -45.80 -34.65 -14.74
C PRO A 275 -44.94 -35.21 -13.60
N VAL A 276 -44.41 -34.35 -12.73
CA VAL A 276 -43.54 -34.76 -11.59
C VAL A 276 -44.24 -35.83 -10.72
N LEU A 277 -45.56 -35.73 -10.59
CA LEU A 277 -46.39 -36.68 -9.84
C LEU A 277 -46.32 -38.12 -10.37
N ALA A 278 -46.12 -38.29 -11.69
CA ALA A 278 -46.03 -39.60 -12.33
C ALA A 278 -44.69 -40.30 -12.12
N VAL A 279 -43.70 -39.62 -11.55
CA VAL A 279 -42.35 -40.14 -11.37
C VAL A 279 -42.18 -40.73 -9.97
N HIS A 280 -41.75 -41.98 -9.91
CA HIS A 280 -41.39 -42.64 -8.66
C HIS A 280 -39.87 -42.78 -8.55
N GLU A 281 -39.29 -42.23 -7.48
CA GLU A 281 -37.86 -42.41 -7.18
C GLU A 281 -37.64 -43.62 -6.27
N VAL A 282 -36.72 -44.51 -6.67
CA VAL A 282 -36.24 -45.63 -5.85
C VAL A 282 -34.72 -45.67 -5.95
N LYS A 283 -34.01 -45.52 -4.83
CA LYS A 283 -32.54 -45.60 -4.75
C LYS A 283 -31.81 -44.75 -5.82
N ARG A 284 -32.26 -43.51 -6.05
CA ARG A 284 -31.76 -42.56 -7.09
C ARG A 284 -32.04 -42.93 -8.56
N HIS A 285 -32.82 -43.99 -8.81
CA HIS A 285 -33.37 -44.29 -10.12
C HIS A 285 -34.81 -43.80 -10.19
N HIS A 286 -35.21 -43.30 -11.36
CA HIS A 286 -36.53 -42.72 -11.58
C HIS A 286 -37.34 -43.65 -12.49
N PHE A 287 -38.55 -43.98 -12.07
CA PHE A 287 -39.41 -44.91 -12.79
C PHE A 287 -40.78 -44.29 -13.06
N VAL A 288 -41.36 -44.65 -14.21
CA VAL A 288 -42.71 -44.28 -14.60
C VAL A 288 -43.48 -45.55 -14.97
N LEU A 289 -44.77 -45.57 -14.63
CA LEU A 289 -45.68 -46.64 -15.04
C LEU A 289 -46.40 -46.21 -16.31
N VAL A 290 -46.13 -46.89 -17.42
CA VAL A 290 -46.71 -46.61 -18.74
C VAL A 290 -47.77 -47.66 -19.05
N ARG A 291 -48.89 -47.22 -19.63
CA ARG A 291 -49.96 -48.12 -20.08
C ARG A 291 -49.63 -48.70 -21.46
N LYS A 292 -49.67 -50.03 -21.61
CA LYS A 292 -49.48 -50.72 -22.88
C LYS A 292 -50.65 -51.68 -23.12
N GLY A 293 -51.72 -51.15 -23.70
CA GLY A 293 -52.99 -51.87 -23.85
C GLY A 293 -53.68 -52.07 -22.49
N ASP A 294 -53.85 -53.33 -22.08
CA ASP A 294 -54.48 -53.71 -20.80
C ASP A 294 -53.46 -54.02 -19.68
N GLU A 295 -52.16 -54.02 -20.02
CA GLU A 295 -51.06 -54.25 -19.08
C GLU A 295 -50.29 -52.96 -18.75
N TRP A 296 -49.61 -52.98 -17.61
CA TRP A 296 -48.80 -51.87 -17.10
C TRP A 296 -47.32 -52.24 -17.17
N GLU A 297 -46.52 -51.36 -17.77
CA GLU A 297 -45.08 -51.55 -17.93
C GLU A 297 -44.34 -50.53 -17.08
N THR A 298 -43.42 -51.01 -16.24
CA THR A 298 -42.51 -50.13 -15.49
C THR A 298 -41.32 -49.80 -16.38
N ARG A 299 -41.09 -48.51 -16.63
CA ARG A 299 -39.93 -48.06 -17.39
C ARG A 299 -39.07 -47.13 -16.55
N GLU A 300 -37.78 -47.35 -16.61
CA GLU A 300 -36.79 -46.43 -16.05
C GLU A 300 -36.67 -45.22 -16.96
N ILE A 301 -36.69 -44.03 -16.36
CA ILE A 301 -36.52 -42.75 -17.04
C ILE A 301 -35.27 -42.04 -16.53
N LYS A 302 -34.64 -41.25 -17.41
CA LYS A 302 -33.55 -40.36 -17.03
C LYS A 302 -34.07 -38.93 -17.00
N ILE A 303 -34.20 -38.39 -15.79
CA ILE A 303 -34.67 -37.01 -15.61
C ILE A 303 -33.61 -36.04 -16.15
N GLY A 304 -34.04 -35.18 -17.07
CA GLY A 304 -33.29 -34.02 -17.56
C GLY A 304 -33.67 -32.76 -16.78
N ALA A 305 -34.04 -31.70 -17.51
CA ALA A 305 -34.56 -30.47 -16.92
C ALA A 305 -35.89 -30.73 -16.20
N ALA A 306 -36.06 -30.14 -15.01
CA ALA A 306 -37.26 -30.26 -14.20
C ALA A 306 -37.73 -28.88 -13.72
N ASN A 307 -39.05 -28.72 -13.67
CA ASN A 307 -39.71 -27.59 -13.02
C ASN A 307 -40.70 -28.10 -11.96
N GLU A 308 -41.44 -27.20 -11.31
CA GLU A 308 -42.35 -27.56 -10.21
C GLU A 308 -43.49 -28.51 -10.62
N LYS A 309 -43.80 -28.62 -11.92
CA LYS A 309 -44.94 -29.38 -12.43
C LYS A 309 -44.55 -30.57 -13.31
N PHE A 310 -43.48 -30.43 -14.08
CA PHE A 310 -43.06 -31.37 -15.11
C PHE A 310 -41.56 -31.64 -15.05
N VAL A 311 -41.18 -32.86 -15.40
CA VAL A 311 -39.81 -33.25 -15.70
C VAL A 311 -39.70 -33.61 -17.18
N THR A 312 -38.54 -33.37 -17.77
CA THR A 312 -38.22 -33.84 -19.11
C THR A 312 -37.47 -35.17 -19.02
N SER A 313 -37.70 -36.05 -20.00
CA SER A 313 -36.95 -37.30 -20.15
C SER A 313 -36.68 -37.59 -21.61
N ASP A 314 -35.41 -37.87 -21.93
CA ASP A 314 -34.99 -38.31 -23.27
C ASP A 314 -35.12 -39.83 -23.45
N VAL A 315 -35.29 -40.57 -22.34
CA VAL A 315 -35.28 -42.03 -22.31
C VAL A 315 -36.50 -42.56 -21.56
N GLY A 316 -37.16 -43.57 -22.12
CA GLY A 316 -38.17 -44.39 -21.44
C GLY A 316 -39.63 -44.03 -21.73
N VAL A 317 -39.93 -42.83 -22.24
CA VAL A 317 -41.30 -42.41 -22.59
C VAL A 317 -41.30 -41.62 -23.90
N THR A 318 -42.23 -41.94 -24.79
CA THR A 318 -42.44 -41.19 -26.04
C THR A 318 -43.73 -40.37 -26.00
N ALA A 319 -43.79 -39.28 -26.76
CA ALA A 319 -44.99 -38.44 -26.87
C ALA A 319 -46.22 -39.27 -27.29
N GLY A 320 -47.30 -39.17 -26.52
CA GLY A 320 -48.57 -39.88 -26.77
C GLY A 320 -48.82 -41.10 -25.88
N GLU A 321 -47.87 -41.52 -25.06
CA GLU A 321 -48.07 -42.62 -24.11
C GLU A 321 -48.80 -42.18 -22.82
N GLU A 322 -49.73 -43.01 -22.33
CA GLU A 322 -50.45 -42.74 -21.07
C GLU A 322 -49.61 -43.17 -19.86
N VAL A 323 -49.38 -42.22 -18.94
CA VAL A 323 -48.60 -42.43 -17.70
C VAL A 323 -49.48 -42.28 -16.46
N VAL A 324 -49.21 -43.07 -15.43
CA VAL A 324 -49.96 -42.99 -14.16
C VAL A 324 -49.45 -41.85 -13.29
N LEU A 325 -50.33 -40.91 -12.94
CA LEU A 325 -50.00 -39.74 -12.12
C LEU A 325 -49.70 -40.05 -10.64
N ASN A 326 -50.05 -41.24 -10.14
CA ASN A 326 -49.73 -41.65 -8.77
C ASN A 326 -49.28 -43.11 -8.73
N PRO A 327 -48.02 -43.39 -9.10
CA PRO A 327 -47.48 -44.74 -9.11
C PRO A 327 -47.38 -45.35 -7.70
N ARG A 328 -47.35 -44.53 -6.63
CA ARG A 328 -47.27 -45.01 -5.23
C ARG A 328 -48.48 -45.84 -4.81
N ASN A 329 -49.66 -45.54 -5.33
CA ASN A 329 -50.87 -46.33 -5.03
C ASN A 329 -50.93 -47.64 -5.82
N HIS A 330 -50.00 -47.85 -6.76
CA HIS A 330 -49.95 -49.01 -7.64
C HIS A 330 -48.58 -49.71 -7.62
N LEU A 331 -47.86 -49.62 -6.49
CA LEU A 331 -46.55 -50.26 -6.29
C LEU A 331 -46.56 -51.76 -6.58
N ASN A 332 -47.67 -52.45 -6.31
CA ASN A 332 -47.84 -53.88 -6.58
C ASN A 332 -47.78 -54.25 -8.07
N LYS A 333 -47.99 -53.26 -8.97
CA LYS A 333 -47.91 -53.42 -10.42
C LYS A 333 -46.55 -52.99 -10.99
N MET A 334 -45.66 -52.48 -10.14
CA MET A 334 -44.36 -51.96 -10.55
C MET A 334 -43.30 -53.06 -10.42
N LYS A 335 -42.73 -53.49 -11.55
CA LYS A 335 -41.61 -54.46 -11.57
C LYS A 335 -40.30 -53.68 -11.45
N ILE A 336 -39.96 -53.30 -10.22
CA ILE A 336 -38.72 -52.56 -9.93
C ILE A 336 -37.56 -53.58 -9.85
N PRO A 337 -36.53 -53.48 -10.69
CA PRO A 337 -35.36 -54.36 -10.58
C PRO A 337 -34.63 -54.11 -9.25
N GLU A 338 -34.02 -55.17 -8.68
CA GLU A 338 -33.25 -55.08 -7.45
C GLU A 338 -31.93 -54.32 -7.72
N ILE A 339 -31.97 -52.99 -7.54
CA ILE A 339 -30.81 -52.13 -7.75
C ILE A 339 -29.78 -52.43 -6.66
N GLN A 340 -28.65 -53.01 -7.06
CA GLN A 340 -27.48 -53.19 -6.22
C GLN A 340 -26.89 -51.81 -5.91
N GLU A 341 -26.80 -51.47 -4.62
CA GLU A 341 -26.06 -50.28 -4.21
C GLU A 341 -24.58 -50.49 -4.57
N VAL A 342 -24.02 -49.54 -5.30
CA VAL A 342 -22.56 -49.50 -5.50
C VAL A 342 -21.96 -49.13 -4.15
N ASP A 343 -21.45 -50.11 -3.40
CA ASP A 343 -20.77 -49.89 -2.13
C ASP A 343 -19.40 -49.23 -2.39
N ASN A 344 -19.40 -47.91 -2.40
CA ASN A 344 -18.20 -47.09 -2.63
C ASN A 344 -17.19 -47.17 -1.49
N ARG A 345 -17.41 -47.98 -0.43
CA ARG A 345 -16.43 -48.18 0.66
C ARG A 345 -15.05 -48.58 0.14
N ASN A 346 -15.00 -49.43 -0.89
CA ASN A 346 -13.72 -49.86 -1.46
C ASN A 346 -13.01 -48.73 -2.24
N GLU A 347 -13.76 -47.82 -2.87
CA GLU A 347 -13.18 -46.63 -3.52
C GLU A 347 -12.75 -45.58 -2.51
N LEU A 348 -13.57 -45.32 -1.48
CA LEU A 348 -13.24 -44.43 -0.37
C LEU A 348 -12.01 -44.93 0.41
N ALA A 349 -11.87 -46.25 0.61
CA ALA A 349 -10.69 -46.85 1.20
C ALA A 349 -9.45 -46.67 0.32
N LYS A 350 -9.58 -46.78 -1.01
CA LYS A 350 -8.49 -46.50 -1.96
C LYS A 350 -8.09 -45.03 -2.00
N ILE A 351 -9.04 -44.11 -1.85
CA ILE A 351 -8.77 -42.65 -1.76
C ILE A 351 -8.10 -42.32 -0.42
N ALA A 352 -8.55 -42.92 0.68
CA ALA A 352 -7.95 -42.75 2.00
C ALA A 352 -6.54 -43.38 2.11
N ALA A 353 -6.28 -44.45 1.36
CA ALA A 353 -4.98 -45.11 1.29
C ALA A 353 -4.00 -44.42 0.32
N GLN A 354 -4.48 -43.51 -0.54
CA GLN A 354 -3.59 -42.69 -1.35
C GLN A 354 -2.93 -41.63 -0.48
N PRO A 355 -1.59 -41.57 -0.43
CA PRO A 355 -0.91 -40.50 0.28
C PRO A 355 -1.30 -39.17 -0.37
N LEU A 356 -1.73 -38.21 0.45
CA LEU A 356 -1.93 -36.83 0.01
C LEU A 356 -0.67 -36.40 -0.78
N PRO A 357 -0.82 -35.78 -1.95
CA PRO A 357 0.34 -35.32 -2.70
C PRO A 357 1.17 -34.43 -1.78
N LYS A 358 2.42 -34.85 -1.51
CA LYS A 358 3.36 -34.01 -0.78
C LYS A 358 3.47 -32.70 -1.56
N PRO A 359 3.38 -31.53 -0.92
CA PRO A 359 3.57 -30.28 -1.62
C PRO A 359 4.93 -30.34 -2.32
N GLN A 360 4.93 -30.38 -3.65
CA GLN A 360 6.15 -30.29 -4.44
C GLN A 360 6.73 -28.91 -4.15
N GLY A 361 7.84 -28.89 -3.43
CA GLY A 361 8.57 -27.67 -3.15
C GLY A 361 9.16 -27.07 -4.42
N GLY A 362 9.27 -25.74 -4.43
CA GLY A 362 10.21 -25.03 -5.30
C GLY A 362 9.57 -24.21 -6.42
N GLY A 363 8.74 -23.24 -6.07
CA GLY A 363 8.43 -22.10 -6.94
C GLY A 363 8.20 -20.89 -6.06
N GLU A 364 9.14 -19.95 -6.08
CA GLU A 364 9.11 -18.70 -5.32
C GLU A 364 7.71 -18.07 -5.36
N ARG A 365 7.13 -17.86 -4.18
CA ARG A 365 6.03 -16.92 -4.01
C ARG A 365 6.30 -16.00 -2.81
N PRO A 366 5.99 -14.71 -2.95
CA PRO A 366 6.39 -13.67 -2.02
C PRO A 366 5.62 -13.84 -0.70
N LYS A 367 6.33 -13.83 0.43
CA LYS A 367 5.70 -13.90 1.75
C LYS A 367 5.10 -12.54 2.12
N GLY A 368 3.78 -12.44 1.94
CA GLY A 368 2.90 -11.49 2.62
C GLY A 368 1.98 -12.20 3.61
N SER A 369 2.17 -11.87 4.89
CA SER A 369 1.31 -11.98 6.10
C SER A 369 0.07 -12.89 6.14
N GLY A 370 -0.01 -13.72 7.20
CA GLY A 370 -1.28 -14.12 7.79
C GLY A 370 -1.19 -15.28 8.81
N GLY A 371 -1.06 -14.97 10.09
CA GLY A 371 -1.52 -15.84 11.18
C GLY A 371 -0.55 -16.89 11.74
N GLY A 372 0.65 -16.49 12.14
CA GLY A 372 1.51 -17.28 13.04
C GLY A 372 1.81 -16.46 14.29
N SER A 373 1.80 -17.09 15.46
CA SER A 373 2.28 -16.46 16.70
C SER A 373 3.59 -15.72 16.43
N PRO A 374 3.77 -14.48 16.93
CA PRO A 374 4.96 -13.69 16.63
C PRO A 374 6.20 -14.50 17.01
N ASN A 375 7.10 -14.69 16.05
CA ASN A 375 8.39 -15.32 16.35
C ASN A 375 9.21 -14.33 17.16
N ILE A 376 9.19 -14.49 18.48
CA ILE A 376 9.83 -13.58 19.45
C ILE A 376 11.33 -13.45 19.13
N ASP A 377 11.99 -14.54 18.75
CA ASP A 377 13.42 -14.54 18.43
C ASP A 377 13.75 -13.69 17.20
N ALA A 378 12.85 -13.65 16.21
CA ALA A 378 13.01 -12.81 15.03
C ALA A 378 12.86 -11.32 15.35
N ILE A 379 11.94 -10.98 16.26
CA ILE A 379 11.71 -9.60 16.70
C ILE A 379 12.88 -9.11 17.56
N VAL A 380 13.35 -9.93 18.50
CA VAL A 380 14.51 -9.61 19.35
C VAL A 380 15.76 -9.41 18.51
N THR A 381 15.97 -10.24 17.48
CA THR A 381 17.12 -10.10 16.57
C THR A 381 17.04 -8.81 15.74
N ALA A 382 15.84 -8.40 15.31
CA ALA A 382 15.64 -7.15 14.57
C ALA A 382 15.82 -5.90 15.45
N ILE A 383 15.43 -5.96 16.73
CA ILE A 383 15.65 -4.84 17.67
C ILE A 383 17.14 -4.74 18.01
N MET A 384 17.81 -5.85 18.31
CA MET A 384 19.26 -5.89 18.51
C MET A 384 19.98 -5.26 17.31
N GLY A 385 19.77 -5.75 16.09
CA GLY A 385 20.46 -5.22 14.91
C GLY A 385 20.16 -3.76 14.54
N ARG A 386 19.19 -3.12 15.20
CA ARG A 386 18.86 -1.70 15.00
C ARG A 386 19.46 -0.78 16.06
N VAL A 387 19.65 -1.31 17.28
CA VAL A 387 19.99 -0.50 18.46
C VAL A 387 21.41 -0.80 18.94
N ASP A 388 21.83 -2.07 18.93
CA ASP A 388 23.21 -2.51 19.16
C ASP A 388 24.07 -2.10 17.95
N THR A 389 24.61 -0.88 18.00
CA THR A 389 25.32 -0.24 16.90
C THR A 389 26.79 -0.63 16.92
N ASN A 390 27.33 -0.88 18.11
CA ASN A 390 28.71 -1.34 18.28
C ASN A 390 28.87 -2.86 18.07
N THR A 391 27.76 -3.58 17.86
CA THR A 391 27.69 -5.03 17.57
C THR A 391 28.29 -5.91 18.66
N ASP A 392 28.18 -5.47 19.92
CA ASP A 392 28.72 -6.18 21.08
C ASP A 392 27.77 -7.24 21.67
N GLY A 393 26.55 -7.34 21.13
CA GLY A 393 25.53 -8.30 21.51
C GLY A 393 24.69 -7.88 22.72
N LYS A 394 24.88 -6.65 23.20
CA LYS A 394 24.11 -6.01 24.27
C LYS A 394 23.68 -4.61 23.83
N ILE A 395 22.65 -4.07 24.48
CA ILE A 395 22.22 -2.68 24.25
C ILE A 395 22.65 -1.86 25.45
N SER A 396 23.57 -0.93 25.24
CA SER A 396 24.00 0.03 26.25
C SER A 396 22.95 1.15 26.46
N LYS A 397 23.07 1.89 27.56
CA LYS A 397 22.16 3.00 27.87
C LYS A 397 22.28 4.14 26.87
N GLU A 398 23.48 4.36 26.33
CA GLU A 398 23.79 5.34 25.30
C GLU A 398 23.13 4.98 23.97
N GLU A 399 23.16 3.69 23.60
CA GLU A 399 22.51 3.17 22.39
C GLU A 399 20.98 3.17 22.51
N ALA A 400 20.46 2.80 23.67
CA ALA A 400 19.03 2.87 23.94
C ALA A 400 18.49 4.30 23.94
N ALA A 401 19.30 5.29 24.33
CA ALA A 401 18.91 6.70 24.31
C ALA A 401 18.78 7.28 22.89
N ALA A 402 19.40 6.65 21.89
CA ALA A 402 19.28 7.01 20.48
C ALA A 402 17.99 6.48 19.82
N ASP A 403 17.22 5.65 20.53
CA ASP A 403 15.95 5.11 20.05
C ASP A 403 14.79 5.42 21.01
N ASP A 404 13.82 6.20 20.57
CA ASP A 404 12.70 6.68 21.41
C ASP A 404 11.86 5.55 22.02
N ASN A 405 11.78 4.38 21.37
CA ASN A 405 11.05 3.22 21.88
C ASN A 405 11.84 2.45 22.95
N MET A 406 13.17 2.40 22.87
CA MET A 406 14.01 1.72 23.86
C MET A 406 14.37 2.61 25.04
N LYS A 407 14.53 3.92 24.83
CA LYS A 407 14.80 4.90 25.89
C LYS A 407 13.78 4.85 27.03
N ASN A 408 12.50 4.70 26.70
CA ASN A 408 11.40 4.66 27.68
C ASN A 408 11.21 3.28 28.33
N ARG A 409 11.92 2.25 27.85
CA ARG A 409 11.75 0.85 28.29
C ARG A 409 13.03 0.22 28.82
N PHE A 410 14.12 1.00 28.87
CA PHE A 410 15.42 0.51 29.26
C PHE A 410 15.39 -0.06 30.68
N ASP A 411 14.90 0.74 31.64
CA ASP A 411 14.83 0.36 33.05
C ASP A 411 13.87 -0.82 33.34
N ASP A 412 12.85 -1.03 32.49
CA ASP A 412 11.90 -2.15 32.59
C ASP A 412 12.44 -3.45 31.95
N SER A 413 13.42 -3.32 31.06
CA SER A 413 13.98 -4.42 30.26
C SER A 413 15.32 -4.92 30.80
N ASP A 414 16.06 -4.09 31.52
CA ASP A 414 17.27 -4.45 32.29
C ASP A 414 16.85 -5.13 33.62
N LEU A 415 16.67 -6.45 33.56
CA LEU A 415 16.13 -7.22 34.68
C LEU A 415 17.18 -7.47 35.77
N ASN A 416 18.45 -7.57 35.37
CA ASN A 416 19.57 -7.83 36.28
C ASN A 416 20.21 -6.52 36.81
N LYS A 417 19.82 -5.37 36.28
CA LYS A 417 20.32 -4.02 36.61
C LYS A 417 21.82 -3.86 36.40
N ASP A 418 22.36 -4.52 35.37
CA ASP A 418 23.77 -4.43 35.01
C ASP A 418 24.10 -3.22 34.13
N GLY A 419 23.09 -2.43 33.74
CA GLY A 419 23.23 -1.23 32.93
C GLY A 419 23.34 -1.52 31.43
N SER A 420 23.05 -2.75 31.01
CA SER A 420 22.97 -3.18 29.61
C SER A 420 21.80 -4.16 29.43
N ILE A 421 21.21 -4.22 28.24
CA ILE A 421 20.14 -5.20 27.96
C ILE A 421 20.69 -6.27 27.03
N ASP A 422 20.73 -7.51 27.51
CA ASP A 422 21.14 -8.63 26.68
C ASP A 422 19.96 -9.27 25.91
N LYS A 423 20.30 -10.23 25.03
CA LYS A 423 19.31 -10.91 24.18
C LYS A 423 18.29 -11.70 25.02
N ALA A 424 18.70 -12.27 26.15
CA ALA A 424 17.83 -13.06 27.00
C ALA A 424 16.82 -12.18 27.75
N GLU A 425 17.27 -11.03 28.23
CA GLU A 425 16.45 -10.03 28.92
C GLU A 425 15.44 -9.39 27.98
N LEU A 426 15.86 -9.02 26.77
CA LEU A 426 14.98 -8.49 25.74
C LEU A 426 13.90 -9.51 25.32
N THR A 427 14.27 -10.79 25.24
CA THR A 427 13.34 -11.90 24.95
C THR A 427 12.34 -12.11 26.10
N ALA A 428 12.81 -12.06 27.34
CA ALA A 428 11.97 -12.22 28.53
C ALA A 428 10.97 -11.07 28.68
N GLY A 429 11.41 -9.82 28.49
CA GLY A 429 10.55 -8.64 28.50
C GLY A 429 9.47 -8.70 27.42
N MET A 430 9.83 -9.10 26.20
CA MET A 430 8.88 -9.21 25.09
C MET A 430 7.85 -10.33 25.31
N ARG A 431 8.27 -11.47 25.86
CA ARG A 431 7.36 -12.59 26.21
C ARG A 431 6.37 -12.19 27.30
N LYS A 432 6.82 -11.43 28.31
CA LYS A 432 5.96 -10.88 29.36
C LYS A 432 4.94 -9.90 28.79
N MET A 433 5.37 -8.98 27.93
CA MET A 433 4.50 -8.00 27.27
C MET A 433 3.42 -8.67 26.39
N MET A 434 3.77 -9.71 25.64
CA MET A 434 2.80 -10.46 24.82
C MET A 434 1.82 -11.29 25.65
N SER A 435 2.24 -11.78 26.82
CA SER A 435 1.36 -12.54 27.72
C SER A 435 0.35 -11.68 28.48
N SER A 436 0.66 -10.39 28.71
CA SER A 436 -0.17 -9.47 29.49
C SER A 436 -1.15 -8.64 28.66
N GLY A 437 -1.16 -8.81 27.32
CA GLY A 437 -1.90 -7.93 26.39
C GLY A 437 -3.22 -8.46 25.81
N MET A 438 -3.77 -9.59 26.29
CA MET A 438 -4.96 -10.21 25.69
C MET A 438 -6.14 -10.37 26.68
N GLY A 439 -6.59 -9.27 27.27
CA GLY A 439 -7.87 -9.19 28.00
C GLY A 439 -8.99 -8.70 27.07
N ARG A 440 -9.89 -9.60 26.64
CA ARG A 440 -11.14 -9.25 25.95
C ARG A 440 -12.20 -8.77 26.96
N PRO A 441 -12.96 -7.68 26.71
CA PRO A 441 -14.10 -7.29 27.53
C PRO A 441 -15.26 -8.29 27.36
N GLY A 442 -15.79 -8.78 28.48
CA GLY A 442 -16.86 -9.77 28.52
C GLY A 442 -18.24 -9.20 28.15
N GLY A 443 -18.95 -9.91 27.27
CA GLY A 443 -20.39 -9.82 27.11
C GLY A 443 -21.04 -10.94 27.91
N GLY A 444 -21.89 -10.57 28.88
CA GLY A 444 -22.69 -11.50 29.66
C GLY A 444 -23.90 -12.04 28.89
N GLY A 445 -24.30 -13.26 29.24
CA GLY A 445 -25.56 -13.88 28.82
C GLY A 445 -25.70 -15.28 29.45
N PRO A 446 -26.91 -15.74 29.80
CA PRO A 446 -27.16 -16.34 31.11
C PRO A 446 -27.48 -17.84 31.06
N GLY A 447 -27.42 -18.47 32.24
CA GLY A 447 -28.30 -19.60 32.57
C GLY A 447 -27.74 -20.99 32.31
N GLY A 448 -27.23 -21.61 33.36
CA GLY A 448 -26.87 -23.04 33.38
C GLY A 448 -26.70 -23.51 34.81
N GLY A 449 -27.79 -23.53 35.57
CA GLY A 449 -27.83 -24.05 36.92
C GLY A 449 -27.71 -25.58 36.92
N GLY A 450 -26.76 -26.10 37.70
CA GLY A 450 -26.63 -27.52 38.06
C GLY A 450 -25.98 -27.61 39.45
N PRO A 451 -26.49 -28.46 40.37
CA PRO A 451 -26.31 -28.27 41.80
C PRO A 451 -25.13 -29.04 42.39
N GLY A 452 -24.44 -28.43 43.36
CA GLY A 452 -23.50 -29.11 44.27
C GLY A 452 -23.34 -28.23 45.51
N ALA A 453 -24.00 -28.54 46.62
CA ALA A 453 -23.64 -29.53 47.64
C ALA A 453 -22.60 -29.00 48.64
N GLY A 454 -23.05 -28.82 49.90
CA GLY A 454 -22.25 -28.79 51.14
C GLY A 454 -21.46 -27.49 51.36
N GLY A 455 -21.75 -26.67 52.35
CA GLY A 455 -21.76 -27.00 53.78
C GLY A 455 -21.39 -25.73 54.58
N PRO A 456 -21.47 -25.75 55.92
CA PRO A 456 -22.22 -24.75 56.68
C PRO A 456 -21.35 -23.74 57.44
N GLY A 457 -21.96 -22.65 57.88
CA GLY A 457 -21.60 -22.10 59.19
C GLY A 457 -21.65 -20.58 59.34
N ALA A 458 -22.43 -20.18 60.35
CA ALA A 458 -22.24 -19.05 61.24
C ALA A 458 -22.62 -17.63 60.75
N GLY A 459 -23.74 -17.14 61.32
CA GLY A 459 -23.60 -16.07 62.31
C GLY A 459 -24.15 -14.69 61.96
N GLY A 460 -25.41 -14.44 62.35
CA GLY A 460 -25.79 -13.22 63.11
C GLY A 460 -26.00 -11.89 62.36
N PRO A 461 -27.15 -11.20 62.55
CA PRO A 461 -27.46 -9.89 61.96
C PRO A 461 -26.95 -8.73 62.85
N PRO A 462 -26.83 -7.50 62.31
CA PRO A 462 -27.91 -6.51 62.43
C PRO A 462 -27.98 -5.62 61.16
N GLY A 463 -28.93 -4.74 60.89
CA GLY A 463 -29.95 -4.07 61.69
C GLY A 463 -30.53 -2.96 60.80
N ALA A 464 -31.75 -2.56 61.14
CA ALA A 464 -32.57 -1.61 60.40
C ALA A 464 -32.03 -0.16 60.40
N ARG A 465 -32.32 0.55 59.30
CA ARG A 465 -32.70 1.99 59.18
C ARG A 465 -32.66 2.31 57.67
N GLY A 466 -33.73 2.73 57.01
CA GLY A 466 -34.75 3.67 57.41
C GLY A 466 -34.36 5.04 56.84
N GLY A 467 -35.17 5.60 55.94
CA GLY A 467 -35.03 6.99 55.53
C GLY A 467 -35.51 7.32 54.12
N GLN A 468 -36.83 7.54 54.04
CA GLN A 468 -37.56 8.48 53.18
C GLN A 468 -37.53 8.33 51.66
#